data_AF-A0A6A4I1V0-F1
#
_entry.id   AF-A0A6A4I1V0-F1
#
_cell.length_a   1.000
_cell.length_b   1.000
_cell.length_c   1.000
_cell.angle_alpha   90.00
_cell.angle_beta   90.00
_cell.angle_gamma   90.00
#
_symmetry.space_group_name_H-M   'P 1'
#
loop_
_entity.id
_entity.type
_entity.pdbx_description
1 polymer ?
#
loop_
_entity_poly.entity_id
_entity_poly.type
_entity_poly.pdbx_seq_one_letter_code
_entity_poly.pdbx_strand_id
1 'polypeptide(L)'
;MPNSVVYSRVSSFFQNQRKRLEDYKSCLRFLRSPIRRLPNETVLRIFDFACDMNDLTSKKLQTMPALVISGVCSRWRNLARSCPELWSRIQITIWSTPRRLPSFPVLDLYLRSSTTSSRSPSNFPWTRDFLKPL
;
A
#
# COMPACT_ATOMS: atom_id res chain seq x y z
N MET A 1 -34.77 -37.00 32.65
CA MET A 1 -33.84 -35.85 32.79
C MET A 1 -33.37 -35.33 31.41
N PRO A 2 -34.23 -34.73 30.55
CA PRO A 2 -33.84 -34.22 29.22
C PRO A 2 -33.49 -32.73 29.17
N ASN A 3 -33.85 -31.94 30.19
CA ASN A 3 -33.75 -30.48 30.12
C ASN A 3 -32.30 -29.95 30.17
N SER A 4 -31.36 -30.61 30.86
CA SER A 4 -29.98 -30.12 31.00
C SER A 4 -29.19 -30.09 29.68
N VAL A 5 -29.46 -31.05 28.79
CA VAL A 5 -28.82 -31.15 27.47
C VAL A 5 -29.38 -30.10 26.50
N VAL A 6 -30.65 -29.74 26.64
CA VAL A 6 -31.26 -28.66 25.84
C VAL A 6 -30.70 -27.31 26.28
N TYR A 7 -30.60 -27.05 27.59
CA TYR A 7 -30.01 -25.80 28.10
C TYR A 7 -28.54 -25.62 27.74
N SER A 8 -27.74 -26.70 27.71
CA SER A 8 -26.33 -26.62 27.31
C SER A 8 -26.16 -26.29 25.82
N ARG A 9 -27.02 -26.85 24.95
CA ARG A 9 -27.03 -26.54 23.51
C ARG A 9 -27.44 -25.10 23.24
N VAL A 10 -28.47 -24.61 23.93
CA VAL A 10 -28.92 -23.21 23.80
C VAL A 10 -27.85 -22.24 24.31
N SER A 11 -27.24 -22.51 25.47
CA SER A 11 -26.17 -21.67 26.04
C SER A 11 -24.93 -21.63 25.14
N SER A 12 -24.48 -22.78 24.62
CA SER A 12 -23.34 -22.85 23.70
C SER A 12 -23.60 -22.15 22.38
N PHE A 13 -24.84 -22.23 21.83
CA PHE A 13 -25.21 -21.46 20.65
C PHE A 13 -25.05 -19.95 20.88
N PHE A 14 -25.58 -19.41 21.98
CA PHE A 14 -25.46 -17.98 22.31
C PHE A 14 -24.00 -17.55 22.54
N GLN A 15 -23.21 -18.37 23.22
CA GLN A 15 -21.78 -18.10 23.40
C GLN A 15 -21.04 -18.05 22.06
N ASN A 16 -21.34 -18.97 21.14
CA ASN A 16 -20.70 -19.03 19.84
C ASN A 16 -21.09 -17.82 18.96
N GLN A 17 -22.34 -17.37 19.00
CA GLN A 17 -22.77 -16.14 18.33
C GLN A 17 -22.04 -14.90 18.88
N ARG A 18 -21.91 -14.82 20.22
CA ARG A 18 -21.19 -13.71 20.87
C ARG A 18 -19.71 -13.71 20.50
N LYS A 19 -19.07 -14.87 20.47
CA LYS A 19 -17.68 -15.03 20.04
C LYS A 19 -17.48 -14.56 18.59
N ARG A 20 -18.34 -15.01 17.67
CA ARG A 20 -18.30 -14.58 16.26
C ARG A 20 -18.45 -13.06 16.10
N LEU A 21 -19.33 -12.43 16.89
CA LEU A 21 -19.52 -10.98 16.86
C LEU A 21 -18.26 -10.24 17.37
N GLU A 22 -17.62 -10.74 18.42
CA GLU A 22 -16.38 -10.16 18.94
C GLU A 22 -15.17 -10.38 18.01
N ASP A 23 -15.09 -11.54 17.36
CA ASP A 23 -14.10 -11.81 16.31
C ASP A 23 -14.30 -10.84 15.12
N TYR A 24 -15.55 -10.63 14.71
CA TYR A 24 -15.90 -9.67 13.66
C TYR A 24 -15.52 -8.24 14.05
N LYS A 25 -15.90 -7.77 15.26
CA LYS A 25 -15.49 -6.46 15.79
C LYS A 25 -13.97 -6.31 15.82
N SER A 26 -13.25 -7.37 16.21
CA SER A 26 -11.79 -7.39 16.26
C SER A 26 -11.18 -7.21 14.88
N CYS A 27 -11.68 -7.93 13.88
CA CYS A 27 -11.31 -7.73 12.47
C CYS A 27 -11.60 -6.29 12.03
N LEU A 28 -12.72 -5.70 12.46
CA LEU A 28 -13.10 -4.32 12.14
C LEU A 28 -12.32 -3.26 12.93
N ARG A 29 -11.50 -3.60 13.95
CA ARG A 29 -10.69 -2.60 14.69
C ARG A 29 -9.78 -1.81 13.77
N PHE A 30 -9.28 -2.42 12.69
CA PHE A 30 -8.51 -1.71 11.67
C PHE A 30 -9.28 -0.54 11.01
N LEU A 31 -10.63 -0.53 10.99
CA LEU A 31 -11.45 0.59 10.50
C LEU A 31 -11.34 1.82 11.39
N ARG A 32 -11.02 1.62 12.66
CA ARG A 32 -10.78 2.69 13.61
C ARG A 32 -9.37 3.26 13.53
N SER A 33 -8.49 2.70 12.69
CA SER A 33 -7.14 3.19 12.51
C SER A 33 -7.15 4.65 12.03
N PRO A 34 -6.37 5.56 12.65
CA PRO A 34 -6.24 6.95 12.23
C PRO A 34 -5.92 7.10 10.75
N ILE A 35 -5.20 6.15 10.17
CA ILE A 35 -4.78 6.14 8.76
C ILE A 35 -5.96 6.14 7.77
N ARG A 36 -7.15 5.74 8.22
CA ARG A 36 -8.40 5.79 7.44
C ARG A 36 -9.12 7.12 7.53
N ARG A 37 -8.83 7.92 8.56
CA ARG A 37 -9.40 9.25 8.78
C ARG A 37 -8.58 10.36 8.15
N LEU A 38 -7.32 10.08 7.82
CA LEU A 38 -6.46 11.04 7.14
C LEU A 38 -7.05 11.42 5.77
N PRO A 39 -7.06 12.72 5.41
CA PRO A 39 -7.34 13.16 4.05
C PRO A 39 -6.39 12.50 3.04
N ASN A 40 -6.85 12.35 1.80
CA ASN A 40 -6.04 11.75 0.74
C ASN A 40 -4.73 12.52 0.52
N GLU A 41 -4.78 13.85 0.57
CA GLU A 41 -3.61 14.74 0.43
C GLU A 41 -2.53 14.46 1.47
N THR A 42 -2.90 14.24 2.73
CA THR A 42 -1.93 13.93 3.80
C THR A 42 -1.27 12.58 3.56
N VAL A 43 -2.04 11.59 3.12
CA VAL A 43 -1.51 10.25 2.80
C VAL A 43 -0.57 10.33 1.59
N LEU A 44 -0.92 11.10 0.56
CA LEU A 44 -0.06 11.32 -0.60
C LEU A 44 1.24 12.04 -0.23
N ARG A 45 1.20 13.04 0.67
CA ARG A 45 2.43 13.65 1.21
C ARG A 45 3.30 12.64 1.95
N ILE A 46 2.70 11.77 2.76
CA ILE A 46 3.45 10.69 3.42
C ILE A 46 4.11 9.78 2.38
N PHE A 47 3.43 9.45 1.29
CA PHE A 47 4.00 8.63 0.22
C PHE A 47 5.17 9.33 -0.45
N ASP A 48 5.04 10.62 -0.71
CA ASP A 48 6.10 11.43 -1.32
C ASP A 48 7.35 11.46 -0.43
N PHE A 49 7.19 11.67 0.88
CA PHE A 49 8.29 11.61 1.84
C PHE A 49 8.88 10.20 2.01
N ALA A 50 8.04 9.16 1.97
CA ALA A 50 8.48 7.79 2.18
C ALA A 50 9.11 7.16 0.92
N CYS A 51 8.86 7.73 -0.26
CA CYS A 51 9.27 7.19 -1.55
C CYS A 51 10.15 8.19 -2.29
N ASP A 52 11.40 8.25 -1.87
CA ASP A 52 12.44 9.03 -2.54
C ASP A 52 12.84 8.38 -3.89
N MET A 53 13.32 7.13 -3.85
CA MET A 53 13.73 6.40 -5.06
C MET A 53 13.40 4.91 -4.94
N ASN A 54 12.98 4.29 -6.04
CA ASN A 54 12.73 2.85 -6.14
C ASN A 54 13.90 2.16 -6.85
N ASP A 55 14.80 1.54 -6.08
CA ASP A 55 15.88 0.73 -6.62
C ASP A 55 15.39 -0.68 -6.96
N LEU A 56 15.26 -0.93 -8.27
CA LEU A 56 14.85 -2.22 -8.84
C LEU A 56 16.01 -3.20 -9.00
N THR A 57 17.24 -2.76 -8.77
CA THR A 57 18.44 -3.60 -8.82
C THR A 57 18.48 -4.54 -7.62
N SER A 58 18.02 -4.06 -6.47
CA SER A 58 17.92 -4.83 -5.24
C SER A 58 16.70 -5.75 -5.27
N LYS A 59 16.86 -6.97 -4.74
CA LYS A 59 15.75 -7.92 -4.54
C LYS A 59 14.93 -7.64 -3.28
N LYS A 60 15.29 -6.62 -2.49
CA LYS A 60 14.63 -6.29 -1.24
C LYS A 60 13.43 -5.39 -1.50
N LEU A 61 12.26 -5.75 -0.97
CA LEU A 61 11.07 -4.89 -1.08
C LEU A 61 11.27 -3.51 -0.45
N GLN A 62 12.11 -3.40 0.58
CA GLN A 62 12.41 -2.13 1.25
C GLN A 62 13.08 -1.10 0.33
N THR A 63 13.72 -1.52 -0.77
CA THR A 63 14.28 -0.60 -1.77
C THR A 63 13.26 -0.16 -2.82
N MET A 64 12.02 -0.65 -2.72
CA MET A 64 10.91 -0.37 -3.65
C MET A 64 9.71 0.20 -2.88
N PRO A 65 9.85 1.40 -2.29
CA PRO A 65 8.84 2.01 -1.43
C PRO A 65 7.46 2.15 -2.11
N ALA A 66 7.40 2.50 -3.40
CA ALA A 66 6.13 2.60 -4.13
C ALA A 66 5.37 1.27 -4.14
N LEU A 67 6.08 0.16 -4.37
CA LEU A 67 5.51 -1.18 -4.36
C LEU A 67 5.02 -1.56 -2.96
N VAL A 68 5.82 -1.31 -1.92
CA VAL A 68 5.47 -1.60 -0.52
C VAL A 68 4.22 -0.83 -0.10
N ILE A 69 4.19 0.48 -0.37
CA ILE A 69 3.05 1.36 -0.08
C ILE A 69 1.79 0.84 -0.78
N SER A 70 1.88 0.45 -2.06
CA SER A 70 0.74 -0.09 -2.82
C SER A 70 0.21 -1.44 -2.28
N GLY A 71 1.03 -2.15 -1.51
CA GLY A 71 0.71 -3.44 -0.88
C GLY A 71 -0.04 -3.34 0.44
N VAL A 72 -0.03 -2.18 1.12
CA VAL A 72 -0.56 -2.04 2.49
C VAL A 72 -2.08 -2.27 2.57
N CYS A 73 -2.86 -1.60 1.72
CA CYS A 73 -4.31 -1.80 1.64
C CYS A 73 -4.88 -1.30 0.30
N SER A 74 -6.14 -1.63 0.01
CA SER A 74 -6.82 -1.19 -1.23
C SER A 74 -6.85 0.33 -1.39
N ARG A 75 -7.06 1.08 -0.29
CA ARG A 75 -7.04 2.55 -0.32
C ARG A 75 -5.66 3.09 -0.72
N TRP A 76 -4.60 2.56 -0.14
CA TRP A 76 -3.22 2.98 -0.43
C TRP A 76 -2.83 2.62 -1.86
N ARG A 77 -3.25 1.45 -2.34
CA ARG A 77 -3.08 1.07 -3.74
C ARG A 77 -3.73 2.06 -4.70
N ASN A 78 -4.98 2.45 -4.45
CA ASN A 78 -5.68 3.41 -5.30
C ASN A 78 -5.00 4.78 -5.30
N LEU A 79 -4.58 5.25 -4.12
CA LEU A 79 -3.84 6.52 -3.99
C LEU A 79 -2.47 6.47 -4.66
N ALA A 80 -1.69 5.40 -4.46
CA ALA A 80 -0.41 5.21 -5.11
C ALA A 80 -0.56 5.19 -6.64
N ARG A 81 -1.62 4.57 -7.18
CA ARG A 81 -1.89 4.59 -8.63
C ARG A 81 -2.33 5.96 -9.16
N SER A 82 -2.95 6.80 -8.32
CA SER A 82 -3.29 8.17 -8.70
C SER A 82 -2.08 9.12 -8.73
N CYS A 83 -0.92 8.67 -8.25
CA CYS A 83 0.34 9.44 -8.26
C CYS A 83 1.41 8.71 -9.09
N PRO A 84 1.44 8.90 -10.42
CA PRO A 84 2.41 8.25 -11.30
C PRO A 84 3.85 8.65 -11.03
N GLU A 85 4.08 9.85 -10.48
CA GLU A 85 5.39 10.34 -10.05
C GLU A 85 6.07 9.37 -9.08
N LEU A 86 5.30 8.74 -8.18
CA LEU A 86 5.77 7.75 -7.22
C LEU A 86 6.42 6.53 -7.91
N TRP A 87 5.85 6.13 -9.05
CA TRP A 87 6.30 5.00 -9.86
C TRP A 87 7.34 5.39 -10.90
N SER A 88 7.58 6.69 -11.11
CA SER A 88 8.54 7.19 -12.10
C SER A 88 9.94 7.38 -11.51
N ARG A 89 10.04 7.48 -10.18
CA ARG A 89 11.31 7.55 -9.43
C ARG A 89 11.96 6.19 -9.35
N ILE A 90 12.59 5.74 -10.43
CA ILE A 90 13.19 4.42 -10.57
C ILE A 90 14.72 4.56 -10.70
N GLN A 91 15.46 3.77 -9.93
CA GLN A 91 16.89 3.59 -10.08
C GLN A 91 17.19 2.15 -10.53
N ILE A 92 17.98 2.04 -11.60
CA ILE A 92 18.44 0.77 -12.14
C ILE A 92 19.95 0.87 -12.31
N THR A 93 20.69 0.00 -11.64
CA THR A 93 22.14 -0.04 -11.76
C THR A 93 22.54 -1.30 -12.52
N ILE A 94 23.17 -1.14 -13.68
CA ILE A 94 23.56 -2.26 -14.55
C ILE A 94 25.06 -2.51 -14.36
N TRP A 95 25.40 -3.59 -13.64
CA TRP A 95 26.79 -3.95 -13.33
C TRP A 95 27.29 -5.09 -14.25
N SER A 96 26.48 -5.47 -15.24
CA SER A 96 26.68 -6.67 -16.04
C SER A 96 27.46 -6.38 -17.32
N THR A 97 28.39 -7.26 -17.67
CA THR A 97 28.97 -7.32 -19.02
C THR A 97 27.83 -7.53 -20.06
N PRO A 98 27.97 -7.02 -21.30
CA PRO A 98 26.88 -6.87 -22.27
C PRO A 98 26.15 -8.16 -22.70
N ARG A 99 26.54 -9.34 -22.19
CA ARG A 99 25.96 -10.64 -22.59
C ARG A 99 24.74 -11.05 -21.79
N ARG A 100 24.47 -10.47 -20.61
CA ARG A 100 23.27 -10.79 -19.80
C ARG A 100 22.73 -9.53 -19.13
N LEU A 101 21.67 -8.96 -19.68
CA LEU A 101 20.89 -7.94 -18.99
C LEU A 101 20.18 -8.56 -17.78
N PRO A 102 20.22 -7.95 -16.59
CA PRO A 102 19.39 -8.38 -15.49
C PRO A 102 17.92 -8.28 -15.90
N SER A 103 17.16 -9.35 -15.73
CA SER A 103 15.71 -9.27 -15.85
C SER A 103 15.17 -8.55 -14.63
N PHE A 104 14.32 -7.54 -14.85
CA PHE A 104 13.63 -6.79 -13.81
C PHE A 104 12.13 -7.11 -13.90
N PRO A 105 11.63 -8.17 -13.25
CA PRO A 105 10.25 -8.62 -13.42
C PRO A 105 9.20 -7.57 -13.03
N VAL A 106 9.56 -6.68 -12.12
CA VAL A 106 8.70 -5.61 -11.62
C VAL A 106 8.77 -4.33 -12.46
N LEU A 107 9.73 -4.22 -13.40
CA LEU A 107 9.91 -2.99 -14.19
C LEU A 107 8.67 -2.66 -15.02
N ASP A 108 8.07 -3.67 -15.66
CA ASP A 108 6.84 -3.48 -16.44
C ASP A 108 5.67 -2.95 -15.59
N LEU A 109 5.55 -3.42 -14.35
CA LEU A 109 4.56 -2.91 -13.40
C LEU A 109 4.78 -1.42 -13.11
N TYR A 110 6.02 -0.99 -12.92
CA TYR A 110 6.36 0.41 -12.67
C TYR A 110 6.07 1.28 -13.89
N LEU A 111 6.48 0.84 -15.09
CA LEU A 111 6.22 1.54 -16.35
C LEU A 111 4.71 1.66 -16.63
N ARG A 112 3.94 0.61 -16.35
CA ARG A 112 2.48 0.67 -16.50
C ARG A 112 1.83 1.61 -15.50
N SER A 113 2.38 1.70 -14.29
CA SER A 113 1.84 2.55 -13.21
C SER A 113 2.24 4.02 -13.37
N SER A 114 3.35 4.31 -14.05
CA SER A 114 3.76 5.68 -14.42
C SER A 114 2.99 6.25 -15.62
N THR A 115 2.56 5.38 -16.55
CA THR A 115 1.87 5.80 -17.79
C THR A 115 0.38 6.06 -17.65
N THR A 116 -0.26 5.71 -16.53
CA THR A 116 -1.73 5.73 -16.42
C THR A 116 -2.35 7.13 -16.20
N SER A 117 -1.57 8.22 -16.23
CA SER A 117 -2.10 9.58 -16.11
C SER A 117 -2.03 10.35 -17.42
N SER A 118 -2.89 9.95 -18.36
CA SER A 118 -3.33 10.82 -19.45
C SER A 118 -4.69 11.42 -19.13
N ARG A 119 -4.79 12.19 -18.03
CA ARG A 119 -5.85 13.20 -17.87
C ARG A 119 -5.43 14.33 -16.94
N SER A 120 -4.69 15.26 -17.54
CA SER A 120 -4.41 16.64 -17.15
C SER A 120 -3.60 16.93 -15.87
N PRO A 121 -2.70 17.93 -15.91
CA PRO A 121 -1.78 18.27 -14.85
C PRO A 121 -2.47 19.18 -13.83
N SER A 122 -3.00 18.61 -12.75
CA SER A 122 -3.10 19.41 -11.52
C SER A 122 -1.70 19.42 -10.90
N ASN A 123 -0.97 20.48 -11.24
CA ASN A 123 0.14 21.02 -10.46
C ASN A 123 0.00 20.66 -8.98
N PHE A 124 0.78 19.69 -8.50
CA PHE A 124 1.09 19.63 -7.08
C PHE A 124 2.24 20.64 -6.86
N PRO A 125 2.00 21.76 -6.17
CA PRO A 125 2.93 22.91 -6.16
C PRO A 125 4.33 22.64 -5.55
N TRP A 126 4.51 21.50 -4.89
CA TRP A 126 5.64 21.27 -3.97
C TRP A 126 6.87 20.62 -4.60
N THR A 127 6.81 20.17 -5.86
CA THR A 127 7.97 19.56 -6.55
C THR A 127 9.07 20.58 -6.90
N ARG A 128 8.82 21.89 -6.78
CA ARG A 128 9.82 22.93 -7.05
C ARG A 128 10.52 23.49 -5.81
N ASP A 129 10.01 23.25 -4.61
CA ASP A 129 10.48 23.98 -3.42
C ASP A 129 11.65 23.32 -2.68
N PHE A 130 12.00 22.07 -3.01
CA PHE A 130 13.05 21.33 -2.31
C PHE A 130 14.35 21.12 -3.10
N LEU A 131 14.49 21.74 -4.27
CA LEU A 131 15.73 21.73 -5.05
C LEU A 131 16.36 23.13 -5.10
N LYS A 132 16.71 23.68 -3.94
CA LYS A 132 17.71 24.74 -3.83
C LYS A 132 18.82 24.27 -2.90
N PRO A 133 20.06 24.08 -3.38
CA PRO A 133 21.19 23.86 -2.49
C PRO A 133 21.41 25.13 -1.65
N LEU A 134 21.73 24.93 -0.36
CA LEU A 134 22.29 25.95 0.52
C LEU A 134 23.62 26.47 -0.02
#